data_AF-A0A972R633-F1
#
_entry.id   AF-A0A972R633-F1
#
_cell.length_a   1.000
_cell.length_b   1.000
_cell.length_c   1.000
_cell.angle_alpha   90.00
_cell.angle_beta   90.00
_cell.angle_gamma   90.00
#
_symmetry.space_group_name_H-M   'P 1'
#
loop_
_entity.id
_entity.type
_entity.pdbx_description
1 polymer ?
#
loop_
_entity_poly.entity_id
_entity_poly.type
_entity_poly.pdbx_seq_one_letter_code
_entity_poly.pdbx_strand_id
1 'polypeptide(L)'
;WEDHEKTNIWKTITLWYNATYKFKPKKINGRLDIRPNVGNYVIIQAEKGYVVLLAHLRNASINVAEGQQIKSGDSIGKIGNSGNSTMPHLHVNIFDQMNNPLSAKVLPFVFREYMELNENKKWEKHSLDVPKVKSFIKI
;
A
#
# COMPACT_ATOMS: atom_id res chain seq x y z
N TRP A 1 9.26 12.18 1.14
CA TRP A 1 9.72 11.37 2.29
C TRP A 1 10.94 10.60 1.85
N GLU A 2 12.02 10.68 2.60
CA GLU A 2 13.23 9.91 2.28
C GLU A 2 13.03 8.43 2.58
N ASP A 3 13.73 7.60 1.81
CA ASP A 3 13.76 6.16 2.00
C ASP A 3 14.70 5.79 3.15
N HIS A 4 14.34 4.74 3.89
CA HIS A 4 15.27 4.14 4.84
C HIS A 4 16.27 3.25 4.10
N GLU A 5 17.56 3.61 4.11
CA GLU A 5 18.63 2.77 3.55
C GLU A 5 18.91 1.52 4.39
N LYS A 6 18.77 1.64 5.72
CA LYS A 6 18.94 0.55 6.69
C LYS A 6 17.90 0.65 7.80
N THR A 7 17.31 -0.49 8.14
CA THR A 7 16.45 -0.69 9.31
C THR A 7 17.13 -1.69 10.24
N ASN A 8 17.29 -1.33 11.51
CA ASN A 8 17.80 -2.22 12.55
C ASN A 8 16.67 -2.55 13.53
N ILE A 9 16.88 -3.53 14.41
CA ILE A 9 15.86 -4.03 15.33
C ILE A 9 15.19 -2.90 16.15
N TRP A 10 15.98 -1.96 16.66
CA TRP A 10 15.50 -0.86 17.49
C TRP A 10 14.68 0.16 16.70
N LYS A 11 15.13 0.50 15.49
CA LYS A 11 14.41 1.37 14.56
C LYS A 11 13.09 0.72 14.12
N THR A 12 13.10 -0.59 13.84
CA THR A 12 11.90 -1.37 13.49
C THR A 12 10.87 -1.36 14.62
N ILE A 13 11.28 -1.63 15.86
CA ILE A 13 10.39 -1.59 17.03
C ILE A 13 9.81 -0.19 17.23
N THR A 14 10.65 0.84 17.11
CA THR A 14 10.22 2.24 17.28
C THR A 14 9.21 2.67 16.21
N LEU A 15 9.47 2.32 14.95
CA LEU A 15 8.59 2.56 13.82
C LEU A 15 7.23 1.88 14.03
N TRP A 16 7.23 0.58 14.32
CA TRP A 16 6.02 -0.18 14.60
C TRP A 16 5.20 0.40 15.75
N TYR A 17 5.85 0.73 16.87
CA TYR A 17 5.17 1.29 18.04
C TYR A 17 4.55 2.66 17.73
N ASN A 18 5.29 3.52 17.03
CA ASN A 18 4.80 4.84 16.68
C ASN A 18 3.60 4.79 15.73
N ALA A 19 3.62 3.88 14.76
CA ALA A 19 2.51 3.72 13.84
C ALA A 19 1.27 3.10 14.48
N THR A 20 1.46 2.11 15.36
CA THR A 20 0.34 1.38 15.98
C THR A 20 -0.32 2.19 17.09
N TYR A 21 0.47 2.87 17.94
CA TYR A 21 -0.04 3.46 19.18
C TYR A 21 0.01 4.99 19.20
N LYS A 22 0.88 5.62 18.42
CA LYS A 22 1.08 7.09 18.46
C LYS A 22 0.61 7.80 17.20
N PHE A 23 0.19 7.08 16.16
CA PHE A 23 -0.23 7.71 14.92
C PHE A 23 -1.53 8.50 15.13
N LYS A 24 -1.40 9.83 15.10
CA LYS A 24 -2.51 10.77 15.12
C LYS A 24 -2.32 11.72 13.93
N PRO A 25 -3.00 11.48 12.79
CA PRO A 25 -2.79 12.29 11.59
C PRO A 25 -3.21 13.74 11.87
N LYS A 26 -2.31 14.67 11.58
CA LYS A 26 -2.60 16.11 11.69
C LYS A 26 -3.37 16.55 10.46
N LYS A 27 -4.23 17.56 10.58
CA LYS A 27 -4.82 18.21 9.41
C LYS A 27 -3.84 19.24 8.85
N ILE A 28 -3.51 19.13 7.56
CA ILE A 28 -2.75 20.11 6.80
C ILE A 28 -3.64 20.54 5.64
N ASN A 29 -3.90 21.84 5.50
CA ASN A 29 -4.78 22.41 4.48
C ASN A 29 -6.16 21.70 4.41
N GLY A 30 -6.75 21.41 5.56
CA GLY A 30 -8.05 20.75 5.67
C GLY A 30 -8.05 19.23 5.44
N ARG A 31 -6.93 18.63 5.02
CA ARG A 31 -6.79 17.18 4.75
C ARG A 31 -5.96 16.49 5.82
N LEU A 32 -6.27 15.23 6.13
CA LEU A 32 -5.46 14.43 7.05
C LEU A 32 -4.11 14.10 6.41
N ASP A 33 -3.02 14.46 7.08
CA ASP A 33 -1.67 14.09 6.68
C ASP A 33 -1.37 12.66 7.11
N ILE A 34 -1.49 11.74 6.16
CA ILE A 34 -1.21 10.32 6.34
C ILE A 34 0.25 9.94 6.02
N ARG A 35 1.04 10.87 5.45
CA ARG A 35 2.40 10.60 4.99
C ARG A 35 3.33 10.02 6.06
N PRO A 36 3.22 10.35 7.36
CA PRO A 36 4.06 9.70 8.38
C PRO A 36 3.92 8.18 8.42
N ASN A 37 2.77 7.64 8.03
CA ASN A 37 2.57 6.21 7.95
C ASN A 37 2.89 5.68 6.54
N VAL A 38 2.32 6.29 5.51
CA VAL A 38 2.36 5.73 4.14
C VAL A 38 3.57 6.14 3.30
N GLY A 39 4.37 7.11 3.75
CA GLY A 39 5.54 7.60 3.02
C GLY A 39 5.17 8.38 1.76
N ASN A 40 5.90 8.14 0.66
CA ASN A 40 5.50 8.62 -0.65
C ASN A 40 4.44 7.66 -1.21
N TYR A 41 3.34 8.20 -1.73
CA TYR A 41 2.20 7.38 -2.11
C TYR A 41 1.48 7.98 -3.32
N VAL A 42 0.71 7.15 -4.00
CA VAL A 42 -0.23 7.54 -5.05
C VAL A 42 -1.61 6.98 -4.69
N ILE A 43 -2.63 7.82 -4.83
CA ILE A 43 -4.03 7.41 -4.73
C ILE A 43 -4.63 7.42 -6.12
N ILE A 44 -5.21 6.30 -6.52
CA ILE A 44 -5.85 6.11 -7.82
C ILE A 44 -7.34 5.91 -7.59
N GLN A 45 -8.16 6.78 -8.16
CA GLN A 45 -9.60 6.58 -8.19
C GLN A 45 -9.96 5.81 -9.45
N ALA A 46 -10.55 4.62 -9.28
CA ALA A 46 -11.04 3.83 -10.39
C ALA A 46 -12.40 4.35 -10.87
N GLU A 47 -12.72 4.13 -12.14
CA GLU A 47 -14.02 4.53 -12.74
C GLU A 47 -15.22 3.93 -11.99
N LYS A 48 -15.06 2.73 -11.44
CA LYS A 48 -16.10 2.04 -10.65
C LYS A 48 -16.27 2.61 -9.23
N GLY A 49 -15.57 3.68 -8.88
CA GLY A 49 -15.71 4.40 -7.61
C GLY A 49 -14.81 3.93 -6.47
N TYR A 50 -14.16 2.77 -6.59
CA TYR A 50 -13.18 2.32 -5.59
C TYR A 50 -11.85 3.06 -5.74
N VAL A 51 -11.07 3.04 -4.66
CA VAL A 51 -9.83 3.80 -4.53
C VAL A 51 -8.69 2.85 -4.22
N VAL A 52 -7.58 2.98 -4.94
CA VAL A 52 -6.35 2.20 -4.71
C VAL A 52 -5.28 3.12 -4.14
N LEU A 53 -4.75 2.77 -2.98
CA LEU A 53 -3.58 3.40 -2.37
C LEU A 53 -2.35 2.54 -2.66
N LEU A 54 -1.34 3.15 -3.27
CA LEU A 54 0.01 2.60 -3.41
C LEU A 54 0.95 3.38 -2.50
N ALA A 55 1.53 2.73 -1.50
CA ALA A 55 2.34 3.37 -0.46
C ALA A 55 3.79 2.87 -0.42
N HIS A 56 4.62 3.55 0.37
CA HIS A 56 6.06 3.29 0.53
C HIS A 56 6.88 3.43 -0.76
N LEU A 57 6.41 4.25 -1.71
CA LEU A 57 7.12 4.48 -2.97
C LEU A 57 8.46 5.18 -2.72
N ARG A 58 9.43 4.93 -3.61
CA ARG A 58 10.76 5.53 -3.53
C ARG A 58 10.70 7.03 -3.74
N ASN A 59 11.47 7.77 -2.96
CA ASN A 59 11.61 9.22 -3.09
C ASN A 59 12.01 9.59 -4.51
N ALA A 60 11.40 10.67 -5.03
CA ALA A 60 11.62 11.17 -6.39
C ALA A 60 11.43 10.13 -7.51
N SER A 61 10.68 9.05 -7.27
CA SER A 61 10.43 8.02 -8.29
C SER A 61 9.04 8.08 -8.92
N ILE A 62 8.11 8.81 -8.31
CA ILE A 62 6.74 8.97 -8.83
C ILE A 62 6.80 9.78 -10.11
N ASN A 63 6.27 9.21 -11.20
CA ASN A 63 6.29 9.79 -12.55
C ASN A 63 4.87 10.14 -13.05
N VAL A 64 3.90 10.20 -12.14
CA VAL A 64 2.52 10.62 -12.43
C VAL A 64 2.17 11.89 -11.65
N ALA A 65 1.23 12.67 -12.16
CA ALA A 65 0.74 13.89 -11.54
C ALA A 65 -0.71 13.77 -11.04
N GLU A 66 -1.10 14.65 -10.11
CA GLU A 66 -2.49 14.75 -9.68
C GLU A 66 -3.41 15.06 -10.88
N GLY A 67 -4.54 14.34 -10.97
CA GLY A 67 -5.49 14.48 -12.07
C GLY A 67 -5.10 13.75 -13.37
N GLN A 68 -3.92 13.15 -13.43
CA GLN A 68 -3.51 12.36 -14.59
C GLN A 68 -4.35 11.08 -14.72
N GLN A 69 -4.88 10.85 -15.92
CA GLN A 69 -5.49 9.57 -16.27
C GLN A 69 -4.41 8.53 -16.58
N ILE A 70 -4.57 7.34 -16.03
CA ILE A 70 -3.64 6.22 -16.19
C ILE A 70 -4.39 4.96 -16.60
N LYS A 71 -3.71 4.02 -17.25
CA LYS A 71 -4.24 2.71 -17.61
C LYS A 71 -3.40 1.59 -17.00
N SER A 72 -3.97 0.39 -16.98
CA SER A 72 -3.21 -0.80 -16.56
C SER A 72 -1.94 -0.96 -17.40
N GLY A 73 -0.81 -1.15 -16.72
CA GLY A 73 0.51 -1.25 -17.35
C GLY A 73 1.33 0.05 -17.32
N ASP A 74 0.72 1.20 -17.03
CA ASP A 74 1.48 2.44 -16.88
C ASP A 74 2.40 2.38 -15.66
N SER A 75 3.62 2.88 -15.81
CA SER A 75 4.56 3.01 -14.71
C SER A 75 4.14 4.18 -13.81
N ILE A 76 4.02 3.92 -12.50
CA ILE A 76 3.60 4.90 -11.48
C ILE A 76 4.78 5.41 -10.65
N GLY A 77 5.78 4.55 -10.45
CA GLY A 77 6.97 4.83 -9.66
C GLY A 77 7.72 3.57 -9.30
N LYS A 78 8.73 3.70 -8.43
CA LYS A 78 9.56 2.57 -7.99
C LYS A 78 9.22 2.19 -6.55
N ILE A 79 9.36 0.89 -6.25
CA ILE A 79 9.27 0.39 -4.87
C ILE A 79 10.36 1.06 -4.04
N GLY A 80 9.96 1.53 -2.86
CA GLY A 80 10.84 2.19 -1.90
C GLY A 80 10.69 1.62 -0.51
N ASN A 81 11.17 2.39 0.45
CA ASN A 81 11.14 2.12 1.88
C ASN A 81 10.89 3.42 2.66
N SER A 82 9.97 4.23 2.16
CA SER A 82 9.64 5.54 2.73
C SER A 82 8.45 5.47 3.70
N GLY A 83 8.37 6.42 4.63
CA GLY A 83 7.32 6.43 5.65
C GLY A 83 7.54 5.36 6.71
N ASN A 84 6.47 4.81 7.27
CA ASN A 84 6.57 3.76 8.28
C ASN A 84 6.74 2.38 7.63
N SER A 85 7.89 2.16 7.03
CA SER A 85 8.24 0.90 6.38
C SER A 85 9.49 0.29 6.99
N THR A 86 9.47 -1.02 7.19
CA THR A 86 10.59 -1.76 7.82
C THR A 86 11.55 -2.36 6.80
N MET A 87 11.10 -2.58 5.57
CA MET A 87 11.92 -3.08 4.46
C MET A 87 11.35 -2.61 3.12
N PRO A 88 12.11 -2.63 2.01
CA PRO A 88 11.57 -2.29 0.71
C PRO A 88 10.41 -3.20 0.29
N HIS A 89 9.21 -2.63 0.18
CA HIS A 89 8.01 -3.35 -0.25
C HIS A 89 6.96 -2.37 -0.79
N LEU A 90 5.98 -2.89 -1.52
CA LEU A 90 4.81 -2.13 -1.95
C LEU A 90 3.64 -2.44 -1.02
N HIS A 91 3.07 -1.41 -0.39
CA HIS A 91 1.81 -1.54 0.34
C HIS A 91 0.66 -1.12 -0.56
N VAL A 92 -0.35 -2.00 -0.69
CA VAL A 92 -1.54 -1.77 -1.51
C VAL A 92 -2.78 -1.90 -0.65
N ASN A 93 -3.62 -0.86 -0.65
CA ASN A 93 -4.95 -0.93 -0.06
C ASN A 93 -6.00 -0.53 -1.09
N ILE A 94 -7.14 -1.22 -1.09
CA ILE A 94 -8.32 -0.83 -1.85
C ILE A 94 -9.41 -0.38 -0.88
N PHE A 95 -10.03 0.75 -1.15
CA PHE A 95 -11.12 1.33 -0.37
C PHE A 95 -12.36 1.54 -1.23
N ASP A 96 -13.52 1.51 -0.60
CA ASP A 96 -14.82 1.78 -1.26
C ASP A 96 -15.06 3.25 -1.61
N GLN A 97 -14.34 4.19 -0.98
CA GLN A 97 -14.50 5.62 -1.21
C GLN A 97 -13.25 6.44 -0.86
N MET A 98 -13.18 7.67 -1.40
CA MET A 98 -12.13 8.65 -1.10
C MET A 98 -12.54 9.72 -0.07
N ASN A 99 -13.84 9.96 0.10
CA ASN A 99 -14.36 11.16 0.78
C ASN A 99 -14.03 11.21 2.27
N ASN A 100 -14.15 10.07 2.96
CA ASN A 100 -13.85 9.97 4.38
C ASN A 100 -12.93 8.77 4.66
N PRO A 101 -11.60 8.99 4.77
CA PRO A 101 -10.64 7.94 5.06
C PRO A 101 -10.87 7.20 6.39
N LEU A 102 -11.56 7.81 7.35
CA LEU A 102 -11.82 7.19 8.66
C LEU A 102 -13.01 6.22 8.63
N SER A 103 -13.91 6.37 7.66
CA SER A 103 -15.08 5.49 7.49
C SER A 103 -14.98 4.61 6.24
N ALA A 104 -13.93 4.77 5.44
CA ALA A 104 -13.72 4.00 4.24
C ALA A 104 -13.53 2.52 4.60
N LYS A 105 -14.26 1.64 3.92
CA LYS A 105 -14.16 0.19 4.11
C LYS A 105 -13.07 -0.34 3.20
N VAL A 106 -12.23 -1.21 3.75
CA VAL A 106 -11.24 -1.95 2.97
C VAL A 106 -11.98 -2.98 2.12
N LEU A 107 -11.71 -2.96 0.82
CA LEU A 107 -12.23 -3.93 -0.14
C LEU A 107 -11.22 -5.07 -0.36
N PRO A 108 -11.70 -6.28 -0.69
CA PRO A 108 -10.80 -7.39 -1.04
C PRO A 108 -9.98 -7.08 -2.30
N PHE A 109 -8.72 -7.51 -2.30
CA PHE A 109 -7.86 -7.45 -3.47
C PHE A 109 -7.97 -8.77 -4.25
N VAL A 110 -8.66 -8.73 -5.38
CA VAL A 110 -8.87 -9.90 -6.25
C VAL A 110 -7.76 -9.98 -7.28
N PHE A 111 -7.05 -11.11 -7.31
CA PHE A 111 -6.05 -11.38 -8.35
C PHE A 111 -6.70 -12.05 -9.55
N ARG A 112 -6.26 -11.70 -10.76
CA ARG A 112 -6.73 -12.38 -11.99
C ARG A 112 -6.36 -13.85 -11.95
N GLU A 113 -5.09 -14.14 -11.65
CA GLU A 113 -4.54 -15.47 -11.43
C GLU A 113 -3.43 -15.37 -10.39
N TYR A 114 -3.28 -16.42 -9.58
CA TYR A 114 -2.14 -16.62 -8.69
C TYR A 114 -2.03 -18.10 -8.35
N MET A 115 -0.91 -18.52 -7.77
CA MET A 115 -0.81 -19.80 -7.09
C MET A 115 -0.61 -19.60 -5.59
N GLU A 116 -1.34 -20.34 -4.78
CA GLU A 116 -1.29 -20.33 -3.31
C GLU A 116 -0.55 -21.58 -2.80
N LEU A 117 0.31 -21.41 -1.80
CA LEU A 117 0.96 -22.54 -1.14
C LEU A 117 0.02 -23.14 -0.08
N ASN A 118 -0.42 -24.38 -0.29
CA ASN A 118 -1.29 -25.09 0.65
C ASN A 118 -0.51 -25.71 1.83
N GLU A 119 -1.25 -26.28 2.80
CA GLU A 119 -0.69 -26.92 3.99
C GLU A 119 0.24 -28.11 3.67
N ASN A 120 0.03 -28.76 2.53
CA ASN A 120 0.85 -29.86 2.02
C ASN A 120 2.07 -29.38 1.21
N LYS A 121 2.39 -28.08 1.27
CA LYS A 121 3.49 -27.43 0.53
C LYS A 121 3.38 -27.60 -1.00
N LYS A 122 2.16 -27.74 -1.52
CA LYS A 122 1.88 -27.77 -2.96
C LYS A 122 1.29 -26.44 -3.40
N TRP A 123 1.64 -26.04 -4.62
CA TRP A 123 1.09 -24.84 -5.25
C TRP A 123 -0.24 -25.16 -5.91
N GLU A 124 -1.30 -24.48 -5.49
CA GLU A 124 -2.65 -24.58 -6.07
C GLU A 124 -2.93 -23.33 -6.89
N LYS A 125 -3.51 -23.49 -8.08
CA LYS A 125 -3.84 -22.36 -8.95
C LYS A 125 -5.22 -21.80 -8.58
N HIS A 126 -5.30 -20.49 -8.44
CA HIS A 126 -6.53 -19.74 -8.21
C HIS A 126 -6.74 -18.71 -9.32
N SER A 127 -7.99 -18.31 -9.55
CA SER A 127 -8.35 -17.32 -10.58
C SER A 127 -9.57 -16.52 -10.15
N LEU A 128 -9.51 -15.19 -10.36
CA LEU A 128 -10.52 -14.24 -9.89
C LEU A 128 -10.89 -14.40 -8.41
N ASP A 129 -9.88 -14.67 -7.59
CA ASP A 129 -10.04 -15.03 -6.18
C ASP A 129 -9.17 -14.13 -5.28
N VAL A 130 -9.44 -14.20 -3.97
CA VAL A 130 -8.74 -13.46 -2.92
C VAL A 130 -7.85 -14.43 -2.12
N PRO A 131 -6.54 -14.18 -2.03
CA PRO A 131 -5.63 -14.99 -1.23
C PRO A 131 -6.07 -15.09 0.23
N LYS A 132 -5.80 -16.23 0.86
CA LYS A 132 -6.11 -16.42 2.28
C LYS A 132 -5.22 -15.51 3.14
N VAL A 133 -5.74 -15.13 4.30
CA VAL A 133 -4.98 -14.33 5.26
C VAL A 133 -3.70 -15.08 5.66
N LYS A 134 -2.55 -14.40 5.54
CA LYS A 134 -1.19 -14.94 5.80
C LYS A 134 -0.75 -16.07 4.84
N SER A 135 -1.37 -16.20 3.67
CA SER A 135 -0.91 -17.13 2.63
C SER A 135 0.36 -16.63 1.94
N PHE A 136 1.17 -17.56 1.45
CA PHE A 136 2.21 -17.26 0.47
C PHE A 136 1.65 -17.52 -0.93
N ILE A 137 1.75 -16.50 -1.80
CA ILE A 137 1.30 -16.59 -3.19
C ILE A 137 2.44 -16.28 -4.17
N LYS A 138 2.31 -16.78 -5.39
CA LYS A 138 3.08 -16.34 -6.57
C LYS A 138 2.11 -15.92 -7.67
N ILE A 139 2.43 -14.84 -8.36
CA ILE A 139 1.63 -14.26 -9.45
C ILE A 139 2.24 -14.69 -10.78
#